data_AF-A0AAE9HY58-F1
#
_entry.id   AF-A0AAE9HY58-F1
#
_cell.length_a   1.000
_cell.length_b   1.000
_cell.length_c   1.000
_cell.angle_alpha   90.00
_cell.angle_beta   90.00
_cell.angle_gamma   90.00
#
_symmetry.space_group_name_H-M   'P 1'
#
loop_
_entity.id
_entity.type
_entity.pdbx_description
1 polymer ?
#
loop_
_entity_poly.entity_id
_entity_poly.type
_entity_poly.pdbx_seq_one_letter_code
_entity_poly.pdbx_strand_id
1 'polypeptide(L)'
;MTGADPGARWRGLYASEKGARRVLRDNGGVTGIATLVLGPPVPPALAGRGDVVLIDTPGGEALALCVGANIVAQGVAGLEFHPISAAKAAWKI
;
A
#
# COMPACT_ATOMS: atom_id res chain seq x y z
N MET A 1 16.60 -8.17 -4.58
CA MET A 1 16.46 -6.86 -3.91
C MET A 1 16.54 -5.80 -4.97
N THR A 2 15.48 -5.02 -5.16
CA THR A 2 15.48 -3.89 -6.08
C THR A 2 16.35 -2.80 -5.45
N GLY A 3 17.40 -2.32 -6.14
CA GLY A 3 18.29 -1.27 -5.62
C GLY A 3 17.62 0.11 -5.46
N ALA A 4 16.30 0.16 -5.41
CA ALA A 4 15.48 1.35 -5.35
C ALA A 4 14.73 1.40 -4.02
N ASP A 5 14.69 2.59 -3.42
CA ASP A 5 13.97 2.86 -2.18
C ASP A 5 12.75 3.76 -2.45
N PRO A 6 11.55 3.17 -2.64
CA PRO A 6 10.30 3.90 -2.77
C PRO A 6 10.07 5.00 -1.74
N GLY A 7 10.51 4.79 -0.50
CA GLY A 7 10.23 5.67 0.62
C GLY A 7 11.20 6.85 0.74
N ALA A 8 12.32 6.85 -0.01
CA ALA A 8 13.40 7.82 0.15
C ALA A 8 12.92 9.27 0.07
N ARG A 9 11.98 9.56 -0.84
CA ARG A 9 11.41 10.90 -1.04
C ARG A 9 10.71 11.47 0.18
N TRP A 10 10.06 10.63 1.00
CA TRP A 10 9.24 11.09 2.13
C TRP A 10 9.90 10.85 3.49
N ARG A 11 11.03 10.14 3.53
CA ARG A 11 11.71 9.82 4.77
C ARG A 11 12.20 11.11 5.44
N GLY A 12 11.86 11.27 6.71
CA GLY A 12 12.21 12.45 7.51
C GLY A 12 11.33 13.69 7.26
N LEU A 13 10.37 13.65 6.33
CA LEU A 13 9.47 14.80 6.08
C LEU A 13 8.35 14.96 7.11
N TYR A 14 8.12 13.94 7.94
CA TYR A 14 7.12 13.97 9.00
C TYR A 14 7.61 13.22 10.24
N ALA A 15 7.22 13.71 11.41
CA ALA A 15 7.49 13.08 12.71
C ALA A 15 6.21 12.92 13.55
N SER A 16 5.05 13.29 12.99
CA SER A 16 3.76 13.20 13.65
C SER A 16 2.71 12.62 12.70
N GLU A 17 1.68 12.03 13.28
CA GLU A 17 0.54 11.48 12.54
C GLU A 17 -0.17 12.54 11.68
N LYS A 18 -0.30 13.78 12.20
CA LYS A 18 -0.83 14.92 11.45
C LYS A 18 0.05 15.26 10.24
N GLY A 19 1.38 15.22 10.41
CA GLY A 19 2.34 15.42 9.33
C GLY A 19 2.23 14.31 8.27
N ALA A 20 2.15 13.06 8.70
CA ALA A 20 1.97 11.90 7.81
C ALA A 20 0.67 12.02 7.00
N ARG A 21 -0.46 12.33 7.65
CA ARG A 21 -1.75 12.56 6.96
C ARG A 21 -1.69 13.70 5.94
N ARG A 22 -0.96 14.77 6.24
CA ARG A 22 -0.73 15.86 5.28
C ARG A 22 0.02 15.35 4.04
N VAL A 23 1.10 14.60 4.24
CA VAL A 23 1.86 14.00 3.13
C VAL A 23 0.96 13.11 2.28
N LEU A 24 0.16 12.23 2.90
CA LEU A 24 -0.79 11.39 2.18
C LEU A 24 -1.75 12.25 1.34
N ARG A 25 -2.46 13.20 1.97
CA ARG A 25 -3.43 14.05 1.28
C ARG A 25 -2.81 14.81 0.11
N ASP A 26 -1.64 15.41 0.31
CA ASP A 26 -0.96 16.23 -0.69
C ASP A 26 -0.44 15.36 -1.87
N ASN A 27 -0.44 14.03 -1.74
CA ASN A 27 -0.06 13.07 -2.80
C ASN A 27 -1.23 12.19 -3.27
N GLY A 28 -2.49 12.56 -2.98
CA GLY A 28 -3.67 11.79 -3.45
C GLY A 28 -3.99 10.54 -2.62
N GLY A 29 -3.62 10.55 -1.34
CA GLY A 29 -3.84 9.44 -0.41
C GLY A 29 -2.85 8.29 -0.58
N VAL A 30 -3.18 7.13 -0.02
CA VAL A 30 -2.35 5.93 -0.13
C VAL A 30 -2.30 5.45 -1.58
N THR A 31 -3.46 5.47 -2.26
CA THR A 31 -3.56 5.16 -3.69
C THR A 31 -2.66 6.04 -4.55
N GLY A 32 -2.63 7.35 -4.29
CA GLY A 32 -1.80 8.28 -5.06
C GLY A 32 -0.30 8.08 -4.83
N ILE A 33 0.14 7.83 -3.58
CA ILE A 33 1.53 7.45 -3.31
C ILE A 33 1.91 6.14 -4.00
N ALA A 34 1.07 5.11 -3.87
CA ALA A 34 1.33 3.83 -4.52
C ALA A 34 1.45 4.00 -6.04
N THR A 35 0.57 4.79 -6.64
CA THR A 35 0.59 5.07 -8.08
C THR A 35 1.84 5.85 -8.50
N LEU A 36 2.29 6.80 -7.69
CA LEU A 36 3.49 7.59 -7.96
C LEU A 36 4.75 6.73 -7.98
N VAL A 37 4.82 5.71 -7.12
CA VAL A 37 5.99 4.83 -6.98
C VAL A 37 5.92 3.64 -7.94
N LEU A 38 4.77 2.99 -8.05
CA LEU A 38 4.60 1.69 -8.69
C LEU A 38 3.98 1.80 -10.10
N GLY A 39 3.55 3.00 -10.52
CA GLY A 39 2.84 3.22 -11.77
C GLY A 39 1.32 3.04 -11.63
N PRO A 40 0.57 3.05 -12.74
CA PRO A 40 -0.89 2.99 -12.71
C PRO A 40 -1.40 1.67 -12.11
N PRO A 41 -2.52 1.70 -11.35
CA PRO A 41 -3.10 0.48 -10.81
C PRO A 41 -3.71 -0.40 -11.91
N VAL A 42 -3.78 -1.69 -11.62
CA VAL A 42 -4.52 -2.71 -12.37
C VAL A 42 -5.75 -3.18 -11.58
N PRO A 43 -6.76 -3.79 -12.24
CA PRO A 43 -7.87 -4.42 -11.54
C PRO A 43 -7.38 -5.44 -10.50
N PRO A 44 -7.96 -5.49 -9.29
CA PRO A 44 -7.58 -6.47 -8.25
C PRO A 44 -7.61 -7.93 -8.70
N ALA A 45 -8.49 -8.26 -9.65
CA ALA A 45 -8.59 -9.61 -10.23
C ALA A 45 -7.32 -10.04 -11.00
N LEU A 46 -6.43 -9.11 -11.36
CA LEU A 46 -5.14 -9.39 -12.01
C LEU A 46 -3.97 -9.45 -11.02
N ALA A 47 -4.24 -9.27 -9.71
CA ALA A 47 -3.23 -9.39 -8.68
C ALA A 47 -2.76 -10.84 -8.55
N GLY A 48 -1.45 -11.03 -8.51
CA GLY A 48 -0.78 -12.29 -8.26
C GLY A 48 0.21 -12.16 -7.11
N ARG A 49 0.77 -13.30 -6.69
CA ARG A 49 1.77 -13.34 -5.61
C ARG A 49 2.93 -12.38 -5.92
N GLY A 50 3.23 -11.49 -4.97
CA GLY A 50 4.28 -10.47 -5.08
C GLY A 50 3.77 -9.07 -5.42
N ASP A 51 2.54 -8.95 -5.94
CA ASP A 51 1.93 -7.65 -6.22
C ASP A 51 1.54 -6.93 -4.93
N VAL A 52 1.46 -5.61 -5.04
CA VAL A 52 0.96 -4.75 -3.97
C VAL A 52 -0.53 -4.50 -4.19
N VAL A 53 -1.33 -4.49 -3.14
CA VAL A 53 -2.77 -4.20 -3.21
C VAL A 53 -3.17 -3.14 -2.18
N LEU A 54 -4.28 -2.45 -2.46
CA LEU A 54 -4.92 -1.51 -1.54
C LEU A 54 -6.06 -2.20 -0.80
N ILE A 55 -6.14 -2.00 0.51
CA ILE A 55 -7.26 -2.45 1.35
C ILE A 55 -7.81 -1.33 2.22
N ASP A 56 -9.09 -1.43 2.58
CA ASP A 56 -9.67 -0.63 3.65
C ASP A 56 -9.35 -1.27 5.01
N THR A 57 -8.93 -0.47 5.98
CA THR A 57 -8.75 -0.87 7.38
C THR A 57 -9.51 0.08 8.31
N PRO A 58 -9.71 -0.27 9.60
CA PRO A 58 -10.30 0.66 10.56
C PRO A 58 -9.52 1.98 10.70
N GLY A 59 -8.22 1.99 10.41
CA GLY A 59 -7.36 3.18 10.43
C GLY A 59 -7.31 3.96 9.11
N GLY A 60 -8.07 3.53 8.10
CA GLY A 60 -8.03 4.07 6.74
C GLY A 60 -7.40 3.10 5.73
N GLU A 61 -7.14 3.59 4.52
CA GLU A 61 -6.51 2.79 3.47
C GLU A 61 -5.10 2.32 3.88
N ALA A 62 -4.74 1.11 3.49
CA ALA A 62 -3.40 0.55 3.68
C ALA A 62 -2.95 -0.24 2.45
N LEU A 63 -1.63 -0.40 2.30
CA LEU A 63 -1.04 -1.31 1.33
C LEU A 63 -0.80 -2.68 1.95
N ALA A 64 -1.05 -3.73 1.18
CA ALA A 64 -0.82 -5.12 1.54
C ALA A 64 -0.08 -5.84 0.40
N LEU A 65 0.56 -6.96 0.72
CA LEU A 65 1.20 -7.83 -0.27
C LEU A 65 0.28 -8.99 -0.62
N CYS A 66 0.09 -9.24 -1.92
CA CYS A 66 -0.56 -10.45 -2.38
C CYS A 66 0.38 -11.65 -2.21
N VAL A 67 -0.07 -12.68 -1.50
CA VAL A 67 0.69 -13.91 -1.24
C VAL A 67 0.00 -15.15 -1.84
N GLY A 68 -0.90 -14.95 -2.79
CA GLY A 68 -1.71 -16.00 -3.43
C GLY A 68 -3.20 -15.73 -3.21
N ALA A 69 -3.91 -16.66 -2.57
CA ALA A 69 -5.33 -16.48 -2.23
C ALA A 69 -5.57 -15.47 -1.10
N ASN A 70 -4.51 -15.08 -0.39
CA ASN A 70 -4.54 -14.13 0.71
C ASN A 70 -3.66 -12.92 0.41
N ILE A 71 -3.92 -11.85 1.14
CA ILE A 71 -3.11 -10.64 1.19
C ILE A 71 -2.66 -10.40 2.63
N VAL A 72 -1.50 -9.78 2.80
CA VAL A 72 -0.90 -9.56 4.12
C VAL A 72 -0.57 -8.09 4.31
N ALA A 73 -1.10 -7.49 5.37
CA ALA A 73 -0.86 -6.10 5.75
C ALA A 73 -0.15 -6.01 7.11
N GLN A 74 0.50 -4.89 7.37
CA GLN A 74 0.98 -4.57 8.71
C GLN A 74 -0.20 -4.11 9.57
N GLY A 75 -0.51 -4.89 10.59
CA GLY A 75 -1.46 -4.56 11.65
C GLY A 75 -0.78 -4.10 12.93
N VAL A 76 -1.58 -3.84 13.97
CA VAL A 76 -1.10 -3.34 15.27
C VAL A 76 -0.30 -4.41 16.02
N ALA A 77 -0.70 -5.68 15.89
CA ALA A 77 -0.09 -6.80 16.59
C ALA A 77 0.91 -7.61 15.73
N GLY A 78 1.23 -7.12 14.52
CA GLY A 78 2.08 -7.85 13.57
C GLY A 78 1.42 -7.96 12.21
N LEU A 79 1.69 -9.05 11.49
CA LEU A 79 1.12 -9.29 10.17
C LEU A 79 -0.31 -9.80 10.28
N GLU A 80 -1.23 -9.16 9.55
CA GLU A 80 -2.64 -9.55 9.48
C GLU A 80 -2.96 -10.05 8.07
N PHE A 81 -3.69 -11.18 8.01
CA PHE A 81 -4.05 -11.85 6.77
C PHE A 81 -5.51 -11.58 6.44
N HIS A 82 -5.78 -11.23 5.18
CA HIS A 82 -7.12 -11.02 4.66
C HIS A 82 -7.30 -11.80 3.35
N PRO A 83 -8.55 -12.13 2.95
CA PRO A 83 -8.79 -12.71 1.64
C PRO A 83 -8.45 -11.71 0.52
N ILE A 84 -7.97 -12.19 -0.63
CA ILE A 84 -7.68 -11.36 -1.81
C ILE A 84 -8.88 -10.51 -2.27
N SER A 85 -10.10 -10.95 -1.96
CA SER A 85 -11.34 -10.21 -2.26
C SER A 85 -11.48 -8.87 -1.53
N ALA A 86 -10.66 -8.61 -0.49
CA ALA A 86 -10.62 -7.31 0.17
C ALA A 86 -9.83 -6.24 -0.62
N ALA A 87 -9.10 -6.65 -1.67
CA ALA A 87 -8.31 -5.73 -2.49
C ALA A 87 -9.20 -4.81 -3.34
N LYS A 88 -8.93 -3.50 -3.29
CA LYS A 88 -9.68 -2.46 -4.04
C LYS A 88 -8.93 -1.93 -5.26
N ALA A 89 -7.60 -2.02 -5.22
CA ALA A 89 -6.71 -1.75 -6.33
C ALA A 89 -5.47 -2.65 -6.20
N ALA A 90 -4.75 -2.85 -7.29
CA ALA A 90 -3.51 -3.60 -7.30
C ALA A 90 -2.44 -2.92 -8.16
N TRP A 91 -1.17 -3.21 -7.90
CA TRP A 91 -0.01 -2.74 -8.65
C TRP A 91 0.94 -3.90 -8.90
N LYS A 92 1.41 -4.00 -10.15
CA LYS A 92 2.37 -5.02 -10.59
C LYS A 92 3.78 -4.60 -10.16
N ILE A 93 4.54 -5.55 -9.61
CA ILE A 93 5.94 -5.38 -9.17
C ILE A 93 6.88 -6.19 -10.07
#